data_AF-A0A133XQN4-F1
#
_entry.id   AF-A0A133XQN4-F1
#
_cell.length_a   1.000
_cell.length_b   1.000
_cell.length_c   1.000
_cell.angle_alpha   90.00
_cell.angle_beta   90.00
_cell.angle_gamma   90.00
#
_symmetry.space_group_name_H-M   'P 1'
#
loop_
_entity.id
_entity.type
_entity.pdbx_description
1 polymer ?
#
loop_
_entity_poly.entity_id
_entity_poly.type
_entity_poly.pdbx_seq_one_letter_code
_entity_poly.pdbx_strand_id
1 'polypeptide(L)'
;MAACKTHRAAKGAAMLYVGNFSYIDATDENENYCLIPCLVEAQNLDDALDKFALKLVELHNDSSLINGSDRIYLDSLLELTANGETPVVLNWQKITTTDEGLCSISSALPEADEVDGAAYSFVDDHADELETEFETPDIEKIDELEDVEEEPFLDFTLDNELDN
;
A
#
# COMPACT_ATOMS: atom_id res chain seq x y z
N MET A 1 -17.10 19.58 25.16
CA MET A 1 -17.73 19.13 23.91
C MET A 1 -17.12 19.91 22.76
N ALA A 2 -16.06 19.38 22.15
CA ALA A 2 -15.48 19.94 20.94
C ALA A 2 -16.05 19.16 19.76
N ALA A 3 -16.74 19.87 18.87
CA ALA A 3 -17.30 19.33 17.65
C ALA A 3 -16.24 19.42 16.55
N CYS A 4 -15.76 18.26 16.07
CA CYS A 4 -14.98 18.19 14.84
C CYS A 4 -15.93 18.49 13.67
N LYS A 5 -15.74 19.64 13.02
CA LYS A 5 -16.47 19.97 11.79
C LYS A 5 -15.75 19.30 10.63
N THR A 6 -16.13 18.06 10.34
CA THR A 6 -15.82 17.42 9.07
C THR A 6 -16.35 18.30 7.93
N HIS A 7 -15.45 18.86 7.12
CA HIS A 7 -15.82 19.34 5.80
C HIS A 7 -16.10 18.10 4.95
N ARG A 8 -17.34 17.60 5.03
CA ARG A 8 -17.85 16.61 4.09
C ARG A 8 -17.70 17.20 2.68
N ALA A 9 -16.86 16.58 1.87
CA ALA A 9 -16.92 16.72 0.42
C ALA A 9 -18.37 16.56 -0.03
N ALA A 10 -18.80 17.41 -0.97
CA ALA A 10 -20.16 17.38 -1.48
C ALA A 10 -20.48 15.97 -1.97
N LYS A 11 -21.65 15.45 -1.56
CA LYS A 11 -22.16 14.13 -1.93
C LYS A 11 -22.15 13.99 -3.46
N GLY A 12 -21.14 13.30 -4.01
CA GLY A 12 -20.95 13.11 -5.45
C GLY A 12 -19.64 13.65 -6.06
N ALA A 13 -18.68 14.15 -5.29
CA ALA A 13 -17.33 14.41 -5.79
C ALA A 13 -16.51 13.11 -5.76
N ALA A 14 -15.99 12.68 -6.91
CA ALA A 14 -15.11 11.53 -6.99
C ALA A 14 -13.75 11.86 -6.33
N MET A 15 -13.15 10.86 -5.69
CA MET A 15 -11.86 10.96 -5.00
C MET A 15 -10.79 10.26 -5.81
N LEU A 16 -9.54 10.70 -5.64
CA LEU A 16 -8.39 10.03 -6.23
C LEU A 16 -7.79 9.09 -5.19
N TYR A 17 -7.53 7.85 -5.57
CA TYR A 17 -6.88 6.86 -4.74
C TYR A 17 -5.54 6.45 -5.33
N VAL A 18 -4.52 6.34 -4.49
CA VAL A 18 -3.19 5.87 -4.89
C VAL A 18 -2.83 4.64 -4.09
N GLY A 19 -2.83 3.47 -4.73
CA GLY A 19 -2.34 2.23 -4.13
C GLY A 19 -0.87 2.02 -4.50
N ASN A 20 -0.02 1.90 -3.49
CA ASN A 20 1.38 1.51 -3.67
C ASN A 20 1.47 0.00 -3.47
N PHE A 21 1.78 -0.72 -4.54
CA PHE A 21 1.88 -2.17 -4.51
C PHE A 21 3.34 -2.63 -4.65
N SER A 22 3.65 -3.78 -4.10
CA SER A 22 4.94 -4.43 -4.27
C SER A 22 4.83 -5.91 -4.60
N TYR A 23 5.88 -6.46 -5.22
CA TYR A 23 6.02 -7.90 -5.44
C TYR A 23 7.49 -8.27 -5.60
N ILE A 24 7.80 -9.56 -5.45
CA ILE A 24 9.10 -10.14 -5.80
C ILE A 24 8.97 -10.77 -7.19
N ASP A 25 9.82 -10.38 -8.13
CA ASP A 25 9.81 -10.95 -9.48
C ASP A 25 10.42 -12.35 -9.48
N ALA A 26 9.56 -13.37 -9.51
CA ALA A 26 9.95 -14.78 -9.55
C ALA A 26 10.63 -15.20 -10.86
N THR A 27 10.58 -14.36 -11.91
CA THR A 27 11.26 -14.63 -13.19
C THR A 27 12.67 -14.05 -13.23
N ASP A 28 13.05 -13.18 -12.29
CA ASP A 28 14.40 -12.65 -12.15
C ASP A 28 15.27 -13.57 -11.29
N GLU A 29 16.49 -13.87 -11.75
CA GLU A 29 17.45 -14.71 -11.01
C GLU A 29 17.85 -14.12 -9.65
N ASN A 30 17.67 -12.81 -9.46
CA ASN A 30 18.01 -12.11 -8.22
C ASN A 30 16.78 -11.80 -7.36
N GLU A 31 15.59 -12.30 -7.72
CA GLU A 31 14.34 -12.08 -6.98
C GLU A 31 14.13 -10.59 -6.67
N ASN A 32 14.24 -9.75 -7.72
CA ASN A 32 14.21 -8.31 -7.55
C ASN A 32 12.87 -7.86 -6.92
N TYR A 33 12.99 -6.98 -5.93
CA TYR A 33 11.83 -6.34 -5.31
C TYR A 33 11.33 -5.19 -6.17
N CYS A 34 10.06 -5.27 -6.57
CA CYS A 34 9.43 -4.38 -7.53
C CYS A 34 8.32 -3.56 -6.89
N LEU A 35 8.17 -2.32 -7.36
CA LEU A 35 7.16 -1.36 -6.87
C LEU A 35 6.26 -0.90 -8.02
N ILE A 36 4.95 -0.92 -7.77
CA ILE A 36 3.92 -0.62 -8.76
C ILE A 36 2.92 0.37 -8.14
N PRO A 37 3.19 1.68 -8.17
CA PRO A 37 2.19 2.67 -7.77
C PRO A 37 1.08 2.75 -8.82
N CYS A 38 -0.17 2.68 -8.38
CA CYS A 38 -1.38 2.79 -9.20
C CYS A 38 -2.23 3.97 -8.73
N LEU A 39 -2.84 4.70 -9.67
CA LEU A 39 -3.76 5.80 -9.39
C LEU A 39 -5.13 5.48 -10.02
N VAL A 40 -6.20 5.74 -9.28
CA VAL A 40 -7.57 5.58 -9.80
C VAL A 40 -8.52 6.64 -9.24
N GLU A 41 -9.52 7.02 -10.04
CA GLU A 41 -10.67 7.77 -9.55
C GLU A 41 -11.77 6.77 -9.11
N ALA A 42 -12.25 6.90 -7.88
CA ALA A 42 -13.27 6.01 -7.33
C ALA A 42 -14.27 6.75 -6.43
N GLN A 43 -15.42 6.10 -6.22
CA GLN A 43 -16.49 6.65 -5.38
C GLN A 43 -16.24 6.45 -3.89
N ASN A 44 -15.49 5.41 -3.54
CA ASN A 44 -15.11 5.02 -2.19
C ASN A 44 -13.91 4.05 -2.25
N LEU A 45 -13.42 3.68 -1.07
CA LEU A 45 -12.32 2.74 -0.85
C LEU A 45 -12.53 1.40 -1.58
N ASP A 46 -13.67 0.73 -1.38
CA ASP A 46 -13.94 -0.59 -1.96
C ASP A 46 -13.90 -0.55 -3.50
N ASP A 47 -14.54 0.47 -4.11
CA ASP A 47 -14.50 0.69 -5.56
C ASP A 47 -13.08 0.96 -6.08
N ALA A 48 -12.22 1.58 -5.27
CA ALA A 48 -10.81 1.77 -5.64
C ALA A 48 -10.05 0.44 -5.62
N LEU A 49 -10.20 -0.36 -4.55
CA LEU A 49 -9.56 -1.66 -4.40
C LEU A 49 -9.97 -2.62 -5.52
N ASP A 50 -11.26 -2.70 -5.84
CA ASP A 50 -11.78 -3.51 -6.95
C ASP A 50 -11.14 -3.12 -8.28
N LYS A 51 -11.02 -1.82 -8.55
CA LYS A 51 -10.38 -1.32 -9.79
C LYS A 51 -8.88 -1.60 -9.84
N PHE A 52 -8.17 -1.49 -8.71
CA PHE A 52 -6.76 -1.85 -8.64
C PHE A 52 -6.56 -3.34 -8.89
N ALA A 53 -7.35 -4.20 -8.23
CA ALA A 53 -7.30 -5.64 -8.41
C ALA A 53 -7.51 -6.02 -9.89
N LEU A 54 -8.58 -5.50 -10.51
CA LEU A 54 -8.85 -5.73 -11.94
C LEU A 54 -7.67 -5.32 -12.82
N LYS A 55 -7.06 -4.16 -12.55
CA LYS A 55 -5.94 -3.68 -13.37
C LYS A 55 -4.68 -4.53 -13.20
N LEU A 56 -4.38 -4.94 -11.98
CA LEU A 56 -3.21 -5.77 -11.69
C LEU A 56 -3.37 -7.19 -12.27
N VAL A 57 -4.58 -7.78 -12.19
CA VAL A 57 -4.88 -9.06 -12.86
C VAL A 57 -4.75 -8.95 -14.38
N GLU A 58 -5.25 -7.86 -14.99
CA GLU A 58 -5.07 -7.60 -16.43
C GLU A 58 -3.57 -7.51 -16.79
N LEU A 59 -2.79 -6.76 -16.00
CA LEU A 59 -1.35 -6.62 -16.23
C LEU A 59 -0.60 -7.94 -16.05
N HIS A 60 -0.95 -8.75 -15.05
CA HIS A 60 -0.33 -10.05 -14.82
C HIS A 60 -0.56 -11.01 -15.99
N ASN A 61 -1.78 -11.03 -16.54
CA ASN A 61 -2.15 -11.93 -17.63
C ASN A 61 -1.65 -11.46 -19.00
N ASP A 62 -1.74 -10.16 -19.29
CA ASP A 62 -1.58 -9.62 -20.65
C ASP A 62 -0.24 -8.89 -20.87
N SER A 63 0.52 -8.61 -19.81
CA SER A 63 1.75 -7.84 -19.88
C SER A 63 2.96 -8.64 -19.40
N SER A 64 4.09 -8.51 -20.09
CA SER A 64 5.39 -9.01 -19.60
C SER A 64 5.97 -8.14 -18.48
N LEU A 65 5.21 -7.16 -17.96
CA LEU A 65 5.71 -6.22 -16.96
C LEU A 65 5.70 -6.81 -15.55
N ILE A 66 4.66 -7.57 -15.21
CA ILE A 66 4.48 -8.15 -13.86
C ILE A 66 4.11 -9.64 -13.93
N ASN A 67 4.41 -10.32 -15.02
CA ASN A 67 4.10 -11.74 -15.20
C ASN A 67 4.87 -12.66 -14.22
N GLY A 68 5.93 -12.16 -13.57
CA GLY A 68 6.61 -12.83 -12.47
C GLY A 68 6.06 -12.54 -11.08
N SER A 69 4.93 -11.82 -10.97
CA SER A 69 4.32 -11.49 -9.69
C SER A 69 3.45 -12.65 -9.19
N ASP A 70 4.02 -13.60 -8.46
CA ASP A 70 3.25 -14.69 -7.83
C ASP A 70 2.29 -14.15 -6.76
N ARG A 71 2.77 -13.18 -5.97
CA ARG A 71 2.01 -12.47 -4.94
C ARG A 71 2.25 -10.98 -5.04
N ILE A 72 1.19 -10.19 -5.00
CA ILE A 72 1.26 -8.72 -4.97
C ILE A 72 0.73 -8.25 -3.61
N TYR A 73 1.49 -7.38 -2.97
CA TYR A 73 1.20 -6.79 -1.66
C TYR A 73 0.76 -5.33 -1.81
N LEU A 74 -0.07 -4.84 -0.90
CA LEU A 74 -0.52 -3.45 -0.85
C LEU A 74 0.18 -2.73 0.31
N ASP A 75 1.31 -2.09 0.01
CA ASP A 75 2.16 -1.45 1.03
C ASP A 75 1.47 -0.23 1.67
N SER A 76 0.71 0.53 0.87
CA SER A 76 -0.07 1.67 1.37
C SER A 76 -1.13 2.11 0.38
N LEU A 77 -2.21 2.70 0.90
CA LEU A 77 -3.27 3.28 0.09
C LEU A 77 -3.54 4.72 0.54
N LEU A 78 -3.62 5.63 -0.42
CA LEU A 78 -3.89 7.04 -0.18
C LEU A 78 -5.24 7.41 -0.76
N GLU A 79 -6.03 8.19 -0.04
CA GLU A 79 -7.19 8.90 -0.55
C GLU A 79 -6.84 10.40 -0.65
N LEU A 80 -7.06 10.99 -1.81
CA LEU A 80 -6.72 12.37 -2.11
C LEU A 80 -7.94 13.14 -2.58
N THR A 81 -7.98 14.41 -2.18
CA THR A 81 -8.99 15.34 -2.69
C THR A 81 -8.67 15.68 -4.15
N ALA A 82 -9.59 15.42 -5.07
CA ALA A 82 -9.39 15.64 -6.52
C ALA A 82 -9.16 17.12 -6.96
N ASN A 83 -9.31 18.08 -6.04
CA ASN A 83 -9.24 19.52 -6.31
C ASN A 83 -8.01 20.22 -5.67
N GLY A 84 -6.95 19.48 -5.33
CA GLY A 84 -5.75 20.08 -4.74
C GLY A 84 -5.12 21.15 -5.64
N GLU A 85 -5.03 22.39 -5.18
CA GLU A 85 -4.29 23.46 -5.87
C GLU A 85 -2.77 23.37 -5.60
N THR A 86 -2.39 22.63 -4.56
CA THR A 86 -1.03 22.40 -4.10
C THR A 86 -0.55 21.00 -4.48
N PRO A 87 0.70 20.84 -4.94
CA PRO A 87 1.27 19.53 -5.18
C PRO A 87 1.45 18.77 -3.86
N VAL A 88 1.13 17.48 -3.86
CA VAL A 88 1.24 16.59 -2.70
C VAL A 88 2.28 15.52 -2.99
N VAL A 89 3.17 15.26 -2.02
CA VAL A 89 4.11 14.14 -2.11
C VAL A 89 3.37 12.87 -1.70
N LEU A 90 3.24 11.92 -2.63
CA LEU A 90 2.45 10.70 -2.41
C LEU A 90 3.26 9.64 -1.66
N ASN A 91 4.50 9.44 -2.09
CA ASN A 91 5.41 8.47 -1.51
C ASN A 91 6.83 9.04 -1.53
N TRP A 92 7.53 8.91 -0.42
CA TRP A 92 8.97 9.10 -0.34
C TRP A 92 9.62 7.78 0.03
N GLN A 93 10.64 7.40 -0.71
CA GLN A 93 11.40 6.18 -0.43
C GLN A 93 12.89 6.46 -0.51
N LYS A 94 13.63 5.92 0.46
CA LYS A 94 15.07 5.90 0.50
C LYS A 94 15.55 4.47 0.46
N ILE A 95 16.28 4.13 -0.61
CA ILE A 95 16.92 2.83 -0.79
C ILE A 95 18.43 3.01 -0.53
N THR A 96 18.97 2.17 0.36
CA THR A 96 20.38 2.18 0.74
C THR A 96 20.96 0.78 0.59
N THR A 97 22.11 0.67 -0.06
CA THR A 97 22.88 -0.59 -0.10
C THR A 97 23.60 -0.80 1.22
N THR A 98 23.47 -1.98 1.81
CA THR A 98 24.18 -2.45 3.00
C THR A 98 25.09 -3.63 2.64
N ASP A 99 25.95 -4.06 3.56
CA ASP A 99 26.79 -5.25 3.36
C ASP A 99 25.95 -6.55 3.30
N GLU A 100 24.70 -6.50 3.76
CA GLU A 100 23.76 -7.64 3.83
C GLU A 100 22.68 -7.58 2.74
N GLY A 101 22.58 -6.50 1.96
CA GLY A 101 21.57 -6.38 0.91
C GLY A 101 21.08 -4.94 0.67
N LEU A 102 19.81 -4.79 0.30
CA LEU A 102 19.14 -3.49 0.19
C LEU A 102 18.30 -3.23 1.44
N CYS A 103 18.45 -2.03 2.00
CA CYS A 103 17.57 -1.52 3.03
C CYS A 103 16.69 -0.41 2.43
N SER A 104 15.38 -0.50 2.62
CA SER A 104 14.41 0.48 2.14
C SER A 104 13.65 1.06 3.33
N ILE A 105 13.48 2.39 3.32
CA ILE A 105 12.57 3.11 4.21
C ILE A 105 11.61 3.90 3.31
N SER A 106 10.31 3.75 3.54
CA SER A 106 9.26 4.48 2.84
C SER A 106 8.39 5.29 3.80
N SER A 107 7.73 6.31 3.26
CA SER A 107 6.74 7.11 3.98
C SER A 107 5.64 7.53 3.01
N ALA A 108 4.40 7.21 3.37
CA ALA A 108 3.20 7.54 2.62
C ALA A 108 2.68 8.93 3.06
N LEU A 109 2.37 9.80 2.10
CA LEU A 109 1.98 11.20 2.34
C LEU A 109 2.90 11.98 3.31
N PRO A 110 4.23 11.99 3.09
CA PRO A 110 5.12 12.75 3.95
C PRO A 110 4.79 14.24 3.85
N GLU A 111 4.65 14.89 5.01
CA GLU A 111 4.39 16.34 5.12
C GLU A 111 3.06 16.83 4.51
N ALA A 112 2.09 15.93 4.24
CA ALA A 112 0.77 16.32 3.77
C ALA A 112 -0.13 16.82 4.91
N ASP A 113 -0.97 17.83 4.62
CA ASP A 113 -2.03 18.24 5.55
C ASP A 113 -3.26 17.31 5.40
N GLU A 114 -4.04 17.13 6.47
CA GLU A 114 -5.27 16.29 6.46
C GLU A 114 -6.32 16.74 5.42
N VAL A 115 -6.21 17.96 4.91
CA VAL A 115 -7.09 18.50 3.86
C VAL A 115 -6.73 17.99 2.46
N ASP A 116 -5.49 17.57 2.27
CA ASP A 116 -4.97 17.11 0.98
C ASP A 116 -5.32 15.64 0.73
N GLY A 117 -5.36 14.84 1.81
CA GLY A 117 -5.71 13.43 1.75
C GLY A 117 -5.48 12.68 3.06
N ALA A 118 -5.67 11.37 3.02
CA ALA A 118 -5.45 10.45 4.12
C ALA A 118 -4.70 9.21 3.62
N ALA A 119 -3.81 8.66 4.45
CA ALA A 119 -3.16 7.37 4.22
C ALA A 119 -3.87 6.29 5.05
N TYR A 120 -4.17 5.16 4.43
CA TYR A 120 -4.65 3.96 5.08
C TYR A 120 -3.47 3.05 5.42
N SER A 121 -3.49 2.53 6.64
CA SER A 121 -2.65 1.41 7.05
C SER A 121 -3.54 0.18 7.13
N PHE A 122 -3.08 -0.92 6.55
CA PHE A 122 -3.70 -2.22 6.73
C PHE A 122 -2.96 -2.89 7.88
N VAL A 123 -3.66 -3.18 8.98
CA VAL A 123 -3.13 -3.91 10.13
C VAL A 123 -4.00 -5.15 10.26
N ASP A 124 -3.40 -6.31 10.53
CA ASP A 124 -4.17 -7.54 10.79
C ASP A 124 -5.10 -7.32 11.99
N ASP A 125 -6.38 -7.62 11.81
CA ASP A 125 -7.40 -7.56 12.86
C ASP A 125 -7.11 -8.53 14.03
N HIS A 126 -6.16 -9.46 13.87
CA HIS A 126 -5.66 -10.37 14.92
C HIS A 126 -4.41 -9.88 15.64
N ALA A 127 -3.83 -8.75 15.25
CA ALA A 127 -2.82 -8.08 16.06
C ALA A 127 -3.54 -7.50 17.29
N ASP A 128 -3.36 -8.14 18.46
CA ASP A 128 -3.82 -7.63 19.75
C ASP A 128 -3.63 -6.11 19.79
N GLU A 129 -4.72 -5.37 20.06
CA GLU A 129 -4.79 -3.90 20.11
C GLU A 129 -3.44 -3.28 20.52
N LEU A 130 -2.62 -2.92 19.54
CA LEU A 130 -1.42 -2.13 19.76
C LEU A 130 -1.95 -0.74 20.14
N GLU A 131 -2.14 -0.53 21.44
CA GLU A 131 -2.44 0.78 22.01
C GLU A 131 -1.44 1.78 21.40
N THR A 132 -1.95 2.64 20.54
CA THR A 132 -1.20 3.68 19.84
C THR A 132 -0.88 4.81 20.81
N GLU A 133 -0.13 4.52 21.87
CA GLU A 133 0.70 5.53 22.49
C GLU A 133 1.98 5.62 21.66
N PHE A 134 2.24 6.79 21.07
CA PHE A 134 3.51 7.15 20.45
C PHE A 134 4.63 7.21 21.51
N GLU A 135 4.84 6.14 22.27
CA GLU A 135 6.05 5.96 23.04
C GLU A 135 7.18 5.69 22.05
N THR A 136 8.31 6.36 22.26
CA THR A 136 9.55 6.17 21.52
C THR A 136 9.76 4.68 21.23
N PRO A 137 9.92 4.26 19.95
CA PRO A 137 10.08 2.85 19.63
C PRO A 137 11.23 2.29 20.45
N ASP A 138 10.92 1.32 21.31
CA ASP A 138 11.90 0.60 22.10
C ASP A 138 12.70 -0.28 21.13
N ILE A 139 13.85 0.24 20.68
CA ILE A 139 14.67 -0.37 19.64
C ILE A 139 15.07 -1.81 20.01
N GLU A 140 15.12 -2.15 21.30
CA GLU A 140 15.45 -3.51 21.76
C GLU A 140 14.29 -4.51 21.64
N LYS A 141 13.06 -4.05 21.34
CA LYS A 141 11.88 -4.91 21.10
C LYS A 141 11.53 -5.10 19.62
N ILE A 142 12.24 -4.41 18.72
CA ILE A 142 12.04 -4.58 17.27
C ILE A 142 12.43 -6.01 16.85
N ASP A 143 13.44 -6.60 17.50
CA ASP A 143 13.88 -7.98 17.25
C ASP A 143 12.88 -9.05 17.75
N GLU A 144 11.84 -8.68 18.52
CA GLU A 144 10.79 -9.57 19.02
C GLU A 144 9.45 -9.41 18.28
N LEU A 145 9.38 -8.56 17.25
CA LEU A 145 8.26 -8.58 16.32
C LEU A 145 8.33 -9.91 15.56
N GLU A 146 7.46 -10.86 15.92
CA GLU A 146 7.26 -12.08 15.13
C GLU A 146 7.08 -11.68 13.66
N ASP A 147 7.66 -12.46 12.73
CA ASP A 147 7.44 -12.32 11.29
C ASP A 147 5.93 -12.47 11.03
N VAL A 148 5.18 -11.37 11.14
CA VAL A 148 3.75 -11.34 10.84
C VAL A 148 3.67 -11.60 9.34
N GLU A 149 3.16 -12.77 8.96
CA GLU A 149 2.94 -13.11 7.56
C GLU A 149 1.94 -12.12 6.98
N GLU A 150 2.44 -11.14 6.23
CA GLU A 150 1.61 -10.16 5.54
C GLU A 150 0.72 -10.86 4.51
N GLU A 151 -0.59 -10.63 4.57
CA GLU A 151 -1.53 -11.21 3.61
C GLU A 151 -1.37 -10.51 2.24
N PRO A 152 -1.18 -11.26 1.14
CA PRO A 152 -1.06 -10.65 -0.18
C PRO A 152 -2.40 -10.02 -0.61
N PHE A 153 -2.33 -8.86 -1.26
CA PHE A 153 -3.48 -8.23 -1.89
C PHE A 153 -4.02 -9.05 -3.07
N LEU A 154 -3.12 -9.68 -3.84
CA LEU A 154 -3.45 -10.68 -4.86
C LEU A 154 -2.48 -11.85 -4.76
N ASP A 155 -3.00 -13.08 -4.76
CA ASP A 155 -2.20 -14.31 -4.80
C ASP A 155 -2.58 -15.13 -6.05
N PHE A 156 -1.64 -15.25 -6.98
CA PHE A 156 -1.80 -16.01 -8.22
C PHE A 156 -1.33 -17.48 -8.09
N THR A 157 -0.80 -17.87 -6.93
CA THR A 157 -0.35 -19.25 -6.65
C THR A 157 -1.51 -20.18 -6.31
N LEU A 158 -2.59 -19.64 -5.73
CA LEU A 158 -3.76 -20.40 -5.28
C LEU A 158 -4.55 -21.06 -6.43
N ASP A 159 -4.49 -20.51 -7.64
CA ASP A 159 -5.13 -21.09 -8.82
C ASP A 159 -4.47 -22.41 -9.28
N ASN A 160 -3.23 -22.69 -8.84
CA ASN A 160 -2.50 -23.92 -9.21
C ASN A 160 -2.79 -25.12 -8.29
N GLU A 161 -3.47 -24.94 -7.16
CA GLU A 161 -3.73 -26.05 -6.21
C GLU A 161 -4.97 -26.88 -6.53
N LEU A 162 -5.83 -26.44 -7.47
CA LEU A 162 -7.08 -27.13 -7.81
C LEU A 162 -6.96 -28.17 -8.95
N ASP A 163 -5.77 -28.33 -9.53
CA ASP A 163 -5.50 -29.22 -10.68
C ASP A 163 -4.61 -30.44 -10.34
N ASN A 164 -4.37 -30.75 -9.05
CA ASN A 164 -3.66 -31.97 -8.60
C ASN A 164 -4.55 -32.96 -7.83
#